data_AF-A0AB35JKS3-F1
#
_entry.id   AF-A0AB35JKS3-F1
#
_cell.length_a   1.000
_cell.length_b   1.000
_cell.length_c   1.000
_cell.angle_alpha   90.00
_cell.angle_beta   90.00
_cell.angle_gamma   90.00
#
_symmetry.space_group_name_H-M   'P 1'
#
loop_
_entity.id
_entity.type
_entity.pdbx_description
1 polymer ?
#
loop_
_entity_poly.entity_id
_entity_poly.type
_entity_poly.pdbx_seq_one_letter_code
_entity_poly.pdbx_strand_id
1 'polypeptide(L)'
;MDKLLLTAFLTALAGFITAALSIVKLVNEKESKTTEYRQAWTDSVRGALAELIAKINSQASTITGARHNGLKLDKFLKDGPGDSEYEKELRKDMAEFYRKVLKDGLDAANLLNQDIYHAYAKVRLHFKPDDLSFSRIENKFEFCMSKVSDLKAETDVEKLSVTKEQIHNAANEITAFSRGILKAEWETVKLGEPAYKQTKKWSIWICVVMFFILLTIGTHAAISYSKAANYTNIDPTRGALHTSAIEQR
;
A
#
# COMPACT_ATOMS: atom_id res chain seq x y z
N MET A 1 -39.43 -31.94 32.72
CA MET A 1 -39.14 -31.07 31.56
C MET A 1 -38.14 -29.96 31.92
N ASP A 2 -38.12 -29.45 33.15
CA ASP A 2 -37.30 -28.30 33.54
C ASP A 2 -35.77 -28.53 33.54
N LYS A 3 -35.30 -29.74 33.87
CA LYS A 3 -33.87 -30.08 33.74
C LYS A 3 -33.38 -30.02 32.29
N LEU A 4 -34.23 -30.44 31.34
CA LEU A 4 -33.93 -30.42 29.91
C LEU A 4 -33.78 -28.98 29.40
N LEU A 5 -34.64 -28.06 29.85
CA LEU A 5 -34.60 -26.63 29.53
C LEU A 5 -33.32 -25.96 30.05
N LEU A 6 -32.93 -26.25 31.29
CA LEU A 6 -31.69 -25.70 31.87
C LEU A 6 -30.45 -26.22 31.12
N THR A 7 -30.39 -27.52 30.82
CA THR A 7 -29.28 -28.10 30.05
C THR A 7 -29.21 -27.52 28.64
N ALA A 8 -30.35 -27.41 27.94
CA ALA A 8 -30.41 -26.81 26.60
C ALA A 8 -29.95 -25.35 26.60
N PHE A 9 -30.33 -24.57 27.61
CA PHE A 9 -29.86 -23.20 27.78
C PHE A 9 -28.34 -23.13 27.97
N LEU A 10 -27.77 -23.94 28.86
CA LEU A 10 -26.32 -23.97 29.11
C LEU A 10 -25.53 -24.37 27.85
N THR A 11 -26.02 -25.33 27.08
CA THR A 11 -25.41 -25.72 25.80
C THR A 11 -25.50 -24.60 24.77
N ALA A 12 -26.65 -23.92 24.65
CA ALA A 12 -26.83 -22.78 23.76
C ALA A 12 -25.91 -21.61 24.14
N LEU A 13 -25.77 -21.32 25.44
CA LEU A 13 -24.88 -20.29 25.95
C LEU A 13 -23.41 -20.60 25.63
N ALA A 14 -22.96 -21.84 25.85
CA ALA A 14 -21.61 -22.26 25.50
C ALA A 14 -21.35 -22.10 23.99
N GLY A 15 -22.27 -22.57 23.15
CA GLY A 15 -22.19 -22.42 21.70
C GLY A 15 -22.17 -20.96 21.24
N PHE A 16 -22.98 -20.11 21.88
CA PHE A 16 -23.00 -18.67 21.62
C PHE A 16 -21.66 -18.00 21.95
N ILE A 17 -21.07 -18.30 23.12
CA ILE A 17 -19.76 -17.75 23.51
C ILE A 17 -18.69 -18.16 22.49
N THR A 18 -18.66 -19.43 22.09
CA THR A 18 -17.73 -19.92 21.06
C THR A 18 -17.94 -19.19 19.73
N ALA A 19 -19.19 -19.01 19.29
CA ALA A 19 -19.51 -18.29 18.06
C ALA A 19 -19.07 -16.81 18.12
N ALA A 20 -19.36 -16.12 19.23
CA ALA A 20 -18.98 -14.72 19.43
C ALA A 20 -17.45 -14.54 19.39
N LEU A 21 -16.70 -15.39 20.09
CA LEU A 21 -15.23 -15.37 20.07
C LEU A 21 -14.67 -15.66 18.67
N SER A 22 -15.28 -16.61 17.95
CA SER A 22 -14.89 -16.95 16.58
C SER A 22 -15.06 -15.77 15.61
N ILE A 23 -16.18 -15.05 15.68
CA ILE A 23 -16.43 -13.86 14.85
C ILE A 23 -15.37 -12.78 15.10
N VAL A 24 -15.08 -12.49 16.38
CA VAL A 24 -14.06 -11.49 16.73
C VAL A 24 -12.69 -11.88 16.19
N LYS A 25 -12.32 -13.17 16.32
CA LYS A 25 -11.06 -13.69 15.78
C LYS A 25 -10.99 -13.53 14.26
N LEU A 26 -12.04 -13.92 13.53
CA LEU A 26 -12.10 -13.82 12.07
C LEU A 26 -12.00 -12.38 11.57
N VAL A 27 -12.71 -11.45 12.21
CA VAL A 27 -12.65 -10.02 11.85
C VAL A 27 -11.24 -9.48 12.09
N ASN A 28 -10.63 -9.80 13.24
CA ASN A 28 -9.29 -9.35 13.57
C ASN A 28 -8.23 -9.93 12.62
N GLU A 29 -8.34 -11.21 12.26
CA GLU A 29 -7.44 -11.84 11.29
C GLU A 29 -7.54 -11.20 9.90
N LYS A 30 -8.75 -10.90 9.45
CA LYS A 30 -8.98 -10.24 8.16
C LYS A 30 -8.47 -8.79 8.15
N GLU A 31 -8.68 -8.05 9.23
CA GLU A 31 -8.16 -6.69 9.40
C GLU A 31 -6.62 -6.69 9.41
N SER A 32 -6.01 -7.61 10.15
CA SER A 32 -4.56 -7.81 10.19
C SER A 32 -3.99 -8.09 8.79
N LYS A 33 -4.57 -9.06 8.05
CA LYS A 33 -4.13 -9.40 6.69
C LYS A 33 -4.31 -8.25 5.71
N THR A 34 -5.43 -7.52 5.78
CA THR A 34 -5.65 -6.36 4.90
C THR A 34 -4.61 -5.26 5.17
N THR A 35 -4.29 -5.04 6.45
CA THR A 35 -3.28 -4.07 6.87
C THR A 35 -1.89 -4.48 6.38
N GLU A 36 -1.54 -5.76 6.47
CA GLU A 36 -0.30 -6.33 5.93
C GLU A 36 -0.20 -6.14 4.41
N TYR A 37 -1.25 -6.44 3.65
CA TYR A 37 -1.26 -6.20 2.20
C TYR A 37 -1.11 -4.73 1.84
N ARG A 38 -1.73 -3.82 2.62
CA ARG A 38 -1.58 -2.38 2.40
C ARG A 38 -0.17 -1.90 2.71
N GLN A 39 0.46 -2.40 3.77
CA GLN A 39 1.87 -2.11 4.07
C GLN A 39 2.78 -2.60 2.94
N ALA A 40 2.60 -3.84 2.47
CA ALA A 40 3.36 -4.39 1.35
C ALA A 40 3.19 -3.56 0.07
N TRP A 41 1.96 -3.16 -0.26
CA TRP A 41 1.70 -2.26 -1.39
C TRP A 41 2.35 -0.88 -1.19
N THR A 42 2.28 -0.32 0.03
CA THR A 42 2.88 0.99 0.38
C THR A 42 4.40 0.96 0.22
N ASP A 43 5.03 -0.14 0.63
CA ASP A 43 6.47 -0.33 0.53
C ASP A 43 6.91 -0.53 -0.94
N SER A 44 6.16 -1.33 -1.70
CA SER A 44 6.39 -1.54 -3.13
C SER A 44 6.26 -0.23 -3.92
N VAL A 45 5.19 0.54 -3.71
CA VAL A 45 4.97 1.80 -4.41
C VAL A 45 5.99 2.86 -4.02
N ARG A 46 6.40 2.91 -2.74
CA ARG A 46 7.48 3.79 -2.28
C ARG A 46 8.79 3.50 -3.00
N GLY A 47 9.14 2.22 -3.13
CA GLY A 47 10.32 1.78 -3.88
C GLY A 47 10.24 2.16 -5.36
N ALA A 48 9.10 1.91 -6.01
CA ALA A 48 8.89 2.23 -7.42
C ALA A 48 8.97 3.75 -7.70
N LEU A 49 8.38 4.57 -6.83
CA LEU A 49 8.44 6.03 -6.94
C LEU A 49 9.86 6.55 -6.74
N ALA A 50 10.58 6.04 -5.74
CA ALA A 50 11.98 6.41 -5.50
C ALA A 50 12.88 6.07 -6.70
N GLU A 51 12.68 4.88 -7.29
CA GLU A 51 13.40 4.45 -8.48
C GLU A 51 13.12 5.35 -9.69
N LEU A 52 11.86 5.71 -9.92
CA LEU A 52 11.46 6.63 -10.99
C LEU A 52 12.11 8.00 -10.82
N ILE A 53 12.01 8.59 -9.62
CA ILE A 53 12.58 9.91 -9.30
C ILE A 53 14.09 9.91 -9.51
N ALA A 54 14.79 8.86 -9.03
CA ALA A 54 16.22 8.71 -9.20
C ALA A 54 16.61 8.65 -10.68
N LYS A 55 15.92 7.81 -11.47
CA LYS A 55 16.20 7.65 -12.90
C LYS A 55 15.96 8.94 -13.70
N ILE A 56 14.91 9.70 -13.41
CA ILE A 56 14.65 11.02 -14.02
C ILE A 56 15.81 11.99 -13.73
N ASN A 57 16.24 12.08 -12.48
CA ASN A 57 17.33 12.96 -12.06
C ASN A 57 18.68 12.56 -12.67
N SER A 58 18.96 11.26 -12.72
CA SER A 58 20.14 10.69 -13.38
C SER A 58 20.13 11.01 -14.87
N GLN A 59 18.99 10.86 -15.54
CA GLN A 59 18.86 11.15 -16.97
C GLN A 59 19.13 12.62 -17.30
N ALA A 60 18.58 13.54 -16.50
CA ALA A 60 18.86 14.97 -16.67
C ALA A 60 20.37 15.25 -16.56
N SER A 61 21.03 14.69 -15.53
CA SER A 61 22.47 14.86 -15.33
C SER A 61 23.32 14.24 -16.44
N THR A 62 22.98 13.02 -16.87
CA THR A 62 23.71 12.30 -17.93
C THR A 62 23.59 13.01 -19.27
N ILE A 63 22.38 13.45 -19.65
CA ILE A 63 22.19 14.19 -20.91
C ILE A 63 22.93 15.52 -20.87
N THR A 64 22.79 16.30 -19.78
CA THR A 64 23.52 17.57 -19.65
C THR A 64 25.03 17.36 -19.76
N GLY A 65 25.57 16.32 -19.10
CA GLY A 65 27.00 15.98 -19.20
C GLY A 65 27.43 15.60 -20.62
N ALA A 66 26.66 14.73 -21.29
CA ALA A 66 26.92 14.33 -22.67
C ALA A 66 26.88 15.54 -23.62
N ARG A 67 25.87 16.41 -23.49
CA ARG A 67 25.73 17.63 -24.29
C ARG A 67 26.90 18.61 -24.06
N HIS A 68 27.28 18.83 -22.80
CA HIS A 68 28.42 19.69 -22.47
C HIS A 68 29.72 19.20 -23.10
N ASN A 69 29.97 17.89 -23.06
CA ASN A 69 31.14 17.27 -23.69
C ASN A 69 31.06 17.34 -25.22
N GLY A 70 29.88 17.18 -25.81
CA GLY A 70 29.67 17.34 -27.25
C GLY A 70 29.95 18.75 -27.74
N LEU A 71 29.49 19.78 -27.01
CA LEU A 71 29.76 21.18 -27.33
C LEU A 71 31.24 21.54 -27.17
N LYS A 72 31.90 21.01 -26.13
CA LYS A 72 33.36 21.14 -25.97
C LYS A 72 34.13 20.50 -27.13
N LEU A 73 33.72 19.32 -27.56
CA LEU A 73 34.33 18.64 -28.70
C LEU A 73 34.13 19.44 -30.00
N ASP A 74 32.93 19.95 -30.26
CA ASP A 74 32.67 20.79 -31.43
C ASP A 74 33.57 22.04 -31.46
N LYS A 75 33.67 22.75 -30.32
CA LYS A 75 34.58 23.90 -30.18
C LYS A 75 36.04 23.49 -30.40
N PHE A 76 36.48 22.43 -29.74
CA PHE A 76 37.84 21.90 -29.86
C PHE A 76 38.19 21.56 -31.32
N LEU A 77 37.28 20.91 -32.05
CA LEU A 77 37.48 20.54 -33.45
C LEU A 77 37.56 21.77 -34.36
N LYS A 78 36.81 22.84 -34.07
CA LYS A 78 36.82 24.10 -34.82
C LYS A 78 38.11 24.89 -34.68
N ASP A 79 38.79 24.81 -33.53
CA ASP A 79 40.00 25.62 -33.24
C ASP A 79 41.22 25.28 -34.13
N GLY A 80 41.13 24.27 -35.02
CA GLY A 80 42.20 23.88 -35.95
C GLY A 80 43.43 23.24 -35.28
N PRO A 81 44.16 22.32 -35.95
CA PRO A 81 45.37 21.74 -35.36
C PRO A 81 46.48 22.78 -35.20
N GLY A 82 47.34 22.62 -34.18
CA GLY A 82 48.60 23.35 -34.09
C GLY A 82 49.57 22.94 -35.20
N ASP A 83 50.65 23.71 -35.35
CA ASP A 83 51.59 23.54 -36.45
C ASP A 83 52.49 22.30 -36.28
N SER A 84 52.79 21.93 -35.03
CA SER A 84 53.70 20.81 -34.73
C SER A 84 53.03 19.44 -34.87
N GLU A 85 53.83 18.43 -35.23
CA GLU A 85 53.36 17.04 -35.31
C GLU A 85 52.89 16.50 -33.95
N TYR A 86 53.58 16.89 -32.87
CA TYR A 86 53.17 16.60 -31.50
C TYR A 86 51.78 17.17 -31.17
N GLU A 87 51.48 18.42 -31.56
CA GLU A 87 50.16 19.02 -31.33
C GLU A 87 49.05 18.31 -32.13
N LYS A 88 49.36 17.83 -33.34
CA LYS A 88 48.43 17.05 -34.16
C LYS A 88 48.10 15.70 -33.51
N GLU A 89 49.11 15.01 -32.99
CA GLU A 89 48.95 13.72 -32.32
C GLU A 89 48.18 13.86 -30.99
N LEU A 90 48.58 14.80 -30.13
CA LEU A 90 47.85 15.12 -28.90
C LEU A 90 46.38 15.48 -29.18
N ARG A 91 46.13 16.25 -30.24
CA ARG A 91 44.77 16.62 -30.64
C ARG A 91 43.93 15.41 -31.05
N LYS A 92 44.53 14.46 -31.78
CA LYS A 92 43.87 13.21 -32.18
C LYS A 92 43.46 12.41 -30.96
N ASP A 93 44.37 12.24 -30.00
CA ASP A 93 44.11 11.51 -28.75
C ASP A 93 42.99 12.15 -27.93
N MET A 94 43.01 13.48 -27.81
CA MET A 94 41.94 14.22 -27.13
C MET A 94 40.61 14.11 -27.86
N ALA A 95 40.60 14.21 -29.19
CA ALA A 95 39.37 14.04 -29.97
C ALA A 95 38.79 12.62 -29.83
N GLU A 96 39.65 11.60 -29.81
CA GLU A 96 39.23 10.21 -29.57
C GLU A 96 38.66 10.03 -28.16
N PHE A 97 39.33 10.58 -27.14
CA PHE A 97 38.84 10.58 -25.77
C PHE A 97 37.46 11.23 -25.65
N TYR A 98 37.29 12.45 -26.18
CA TYR A 98 36.00 13.14 -26.13
C TYR A 98 34.90 12.42 -26.91
N ARG A 99 35.21 11.85 -28.08
CA ARG A 99 34.25 11.02 -28.84
C ARG A 99 33.80 9.82 -28.04
N LYS A 100 34.73 9.13 -27.37
CA LYS A 100 34.42 7.99 -26.51
C LYS A 100 33.51 8.41 -25.35
N VAL A 101 33.88 9.47 -24.62
CA VAL A 101 33.08 9.99 -23.50
C VAL A 101 31.68 10.43 -23.95
N LEU A 102 31.57 11.10 -25.10
CA LEU A 102 30.29 11.50 -25.68
C LEU A 102 29.44 10.27 -26.02
N LYS A 103 30.04 9.28 -26.71
CA LYS A 103 29.36 8.04 -27.08
C LYS A 103 28.86 7.30 -25.84
N ASP A 104 29.73 7.05 -24.88
CA ASP A 104 29.40 6.34 -23.63
C ASP A 104 28.27 7.07 -22.86
N GLY A 105 28.29 8.41 -22.85
CA GLY A 105 27.25 9.22 -22.24
C GLY A 105 25.90 9.15 -22.97
N LEU A 106 25.91 9.14 -24.30
CA LEU A 106 24.69 8.98 -25.11
C LEU A 106 24.10 7.57 -24.98
N ASP A 107 24.94 6.54 -24.98
CA ASP A 107 24.54 5.15 -24.79
C ASP A 107 23.91 4.97 -23.39
N ALA A 108 24.53 5.54 -22.35
CA ALA A 108 23.98 5.55 -21.00
C ALA A 108 22.63 6.30 -20.93
N ALA A 109 22.49 7.44 -21.61
CA ALA A 109 21.23 8.19 -21.66
C ALA A 109 20.11 7.41 -22.38
N ASN A 110 20.44 6.63 -23.41
CA ASN A 110 19.45 5.81 -24.11
C ASN A 110 18.94 4.65 -23.23
N LEU A 111 19.84 3.97 -22.51
CA LEU A 111 19.47 2.93 -21.55
C LEU A 111 18.61 3.49 -20.41
N LEU A 112 19.04 4.61 -19.82
CA LEU A 112 18.28 5.30 -18.78
C LEU A 112 16.88 5.73 -19.24
N ASN A 113 16.73 6.11 -20.50
CA ASN A 113 15.43 6.46 -21.08
C ASN A 113 14.46 5.28 -21.01
N GLN A 114 14.91 4.09 -21.44
CA GLN A 114 14.10 2.86 -21.34
C GLN A 114 13.76 2.54 -19.88
N ASP A 115 14.76 2.64 -19.00
CA ASP A 115 14.62 2.38 -17.57
C ASP A 115 13.64 3.31 -16.86
N ILE A 116 13.56 4.58 -17.29
CA ILE A 116 12.56 5.55 -16.81
C ILE A 116 11.16 5.09 -17.18
N TYR A 117 10.91 4.73 -18.45
CA TYR A 117 9.59 4.27 -18.86
C TYR A 117 9.18 2.97 -18.16
N HIS A 118 10.12 2.07 -17.94
CA HIS A 118 9.87 0.87 -17.14
C HIS A 118 9.50 1.20 -15.69
N ALA A 119 10.27 2.08 -15.03
CA ALA A 119 9.97 2.51 -13.66
C ALA A 119 8.61 3.23 -13.58
N TYR A 120 8.30 4.08 -14.57
CA TYR A 120 7.03 4.77 -14.66
C TYR A 120 5.85 3.80 -14.84
N ALA A 121 5.97 2.82 -15.74
CA ALA A 121 4.95 1.78 -15.91
C ALA A 121 4.72 1.02 -14.61
N LYS A 122 5.78 0.65 -13.89
CA LYS A 122 5.68 0.00 -12.58
C LYS A 122 4.95 0.87 -11.57
N VAL A 123 5.25 2.17 -11.49
CA VAL A 123 4.50 3.11 -10.63
C VAL A 123 3.03 3.14 -11.03
N ARG A 124 2.72 3.32 -12.32
CA ARG A 124 1.35 3.43 -12.83
C ARG A 124 0.50 2.20 -12.50
N LEU A 125 1.08 1.00 -12.53
CA LEU A 125 0.39 -0.25 -12.19
C LEU A 125 0.03 -0.38 -10.70
N HIS A 126 0.58 0.46 -9.80
CA HIS A 126 0.14 0.48 -8.40
C HIS A 126 -1.16 1.23 -8.19
N PHE A 127 -1.54 2.10 -9.13
CA PHE A 127 -2.68 3.00 -9.03
C PHE A 127 -3.82 2.55 -9.94
N LYS A 128 -5.04 2.92 -9.57
CA LYS A 128 -6.20 2.66 -10.41
C LYS A 128 -6.16 3.56 -11.66
N PRO A 129 -6.76 3.11 -12.78
CA PRO A 129 -7.07 4.03 -13.87
C PRO A 129 -7.84 5.24 -13.33
N ASP A 130 -7.48 6.44 -13.79
CA ASP A 130 -8.13 7.72 -13.46
C ASP A 130 -8.08 8.14 -11.97
N ASP A 131 -7.08 7.66 -11.22
CA ASP A 131 -6.86 8.13 -9.85
C ASP A 131 -6.40 9.60 -9.83
N LEU A 132 -7.29 10.49 -9.39
CA LEU A 132 -7.03 11.94 -9.26
C LEU A 132 -5.79 12.27 -8.41
N SER A 133 -5.46 11.41 -7.45
CA SER A 133 -4.28 11.54 -6.59
C SER A 133 -3.00 11.34 -7.40
N PHE A 134 -3.04 10.41 -8.36
CA PHE A 134 -1.93 10.02 -9.21
C PHE A 134 -1.75 10.93 -10.44
N SER A 135 -2.82 11.55 -10.96
CA SER A 135 -2.75 12.42 -12.14
C SER A 135 -1.72 13.56 -12.01
N ARG A 136 -1.46 14.03 -10.78
CA ARG A 136 -0.43 15.05 -10.53
C ARG A 136 0.98 14.53 -10.78
N ILE A 137 1.25 13.26 -10.46
CA ILE A 137 2.52 12.60 -10.74
C ILE A 137 2.66 12.37 -12.26
N GLU A 138 1.62 11.90 -12.93
CA GLU A 138 1.62 11.71 -14.39
C GLU A 138 1.94 13.02 -15.13
N ASN A 139 1.25 14.12 -14.78
CA ASN A 139 1.50 15.41 -15.40
C ASN A 139 2.94 15.90 -15.23
N LYS A 140 3.55 15.66 -14.06
CA LYS A 140 4.95 16.04 -13.82
C LYS A 140 5.93 15.10 -14.50
N PHE A 141 5.60 13.82 -14.62
CA PHE A 141 6.37 12.88 -15.43
C PHE A 141 6.41 13.32 -16.90
N GLU A 142 5.26 13.62 -17.51
CA GLU A 142 5.18 14.10 -18.89
C GLU A 142 5.96 15.40 -19.09
N PHE A 143 5.87 16.33 -18.12
CA PHE A 143 6.68 17.54 -18.13
C PHE A 143 8.18 17.23 -18.10
N CYS A 144 8.64 16.33 -17.23
CA CYS A 144 10.04 15.88 -17.21
C CYS A 144 10.46 15.28 -18.54
N MET A 145 9.63 14.46 -19.18
CA MET A 145 9.95 13.84 -20.48
C MET A 145 10.00 14.85 -21.62
N SER A 146 9.10 15.83 -21.63
CA SER A 146 9.19 16.97 -22.54
C SER A 146 10.51 17.72 -22.36
N LYS A 147 10.91 18.02 -21.11
CA LYS A 147 12.17 18.72 -20.83
C LYS A 147 13.42 17.90 -21.12
N VAL A 148 13.35 16.58 -20.97
CA VAL A 148 14.41 15.67 -21.43
C VAL A 148 14.57 15.74 -22.95
N SER A 149 13.47 15.86 -23.70
CA SER A 149 13.53 16.10 -25.15
C SER A 149 14.16 17.45 -25.47
N ASP A 150 13.78 18.53 -24.77
CA ASP A 150 14.36 19.86 -24.93
C ASP A 150 15.88 19.84 -24.68
N LEU A 151 16.34 19.17 -23.60
CA LEU A 151 17.77 19.00 -23.28
C LEU A 151 18.55 18.31 -24.38
N LYS A 152 17.95 17.31 -25.05
CA LYS A 152 18.62 16.59 -26.14
C LYS A 152 18.82 17.48 -27.36
N ALA A 153 18.00 18.50 -27.56
CA ALA A 153 18.11 19.43 -28.69
C ALA A 153 18.95 20.68 -28.37
N GLU A 154 19.04 21.08 -27.11
CA GLU A 154 19.63 22.35 -26.69
C GLU A 154 21.15 22.46 -26.93
N THR A 155 21.57 23.55 -27.55
CA THR A 155 22.96 23.84 -27.93
C THR A 155 23.63 24.87 -27.01
N ASP A 156 22.84 25.60 -26.22
CA ASP A 156 23.33 26.61 -25.28
C ASP A 156 23.62 25.99 -23.90
N VAL A 157 24.85 26.15 -23.42
CA VAL A 157 25.34 25.59 -22.14
C VAL A 157 24.57 26.13 -20.93
N GLU A 158 24.19 27.42 -20.95
CA GLU A 158 23.45 28.02 -19.85
C GLU A 158 22.03 27.45 -19.80
N LYS A 159 21.38 27.36 -20.95
CA LYS A 159 20.03 26.77 -21.07
C LYS A 159 20.00 25.28 -20.71
N LEU A 160 21.07 24.54 -20.98
CA LEU A 160 21.21 23.15 -20.52
C LEU A 160 21.13 23.05 -19.00
N SER A 161 21.83 23.95 -18.29
CA SER A 161 21.82 23.98 -16.82
C SER A 161 20.46 24.37 -16.26
N VAL A 162 19.82 25.39 -16.85
CA VAL A 162 18.47 25.82 -16.46
C VAL A 162 17.43 24.71 -16.69
N THR A 163 17.48 24.03 -17.84
CA THR A 163 16.51 22.97 -18.16
C THR A 163 16.71 21.74 -17.28
N LYS A 164 17.96 21.39 -16.95
CA LYS A 164 18.27 20.36 -15.96
C LYS A 164 17.62 20.69 -14.61
N GLU A 165 17.73 21.92 -14.15
CA GLU A 165 17.16 22.37 -12.88
C GLU A 165 15.62 22.32 -12.91
N GLN A 166 14.99 22.64 -14.03
CA GLN A 166 13.53 22.48 -14.20
C GLN A 166 13.09 21.01 -14.04
N ILE A 167 13.86 20.06 -14.56
CA ILE A 167 13.59 18.62 -14.39
C ILE A 167 13.75 18.20 -12.93
N HIS A 168 14.82 18.63 -12.26
CA HIS A 168 15.03 18.34 -10.84
C HIS A 168 13.90 18.88 -9.96
N ASN A 169 13.43 20.10 -10.24
CA ASN A 169 12.30 20.68 -9.51
C ASN A 169 11.00 19.91 -9.75
N ALA A 170 10.71 19.51 -10.98
CA ALA A 170 9.54 18.66 -11.26
C ALA A 170 9.64 17.27 -10.59
N ALA A 171 10.84 16.69 -10.52
CA ALA A 171 11.08 15.44 -9.79
C ALA A 171 10.89 15.60 -8.26
N ASN A 172 11.23 16.76 -7.70
CA ASN A 172 10.95 17.11 -6.31
C ASN A 172 9.45 17.26 -6.05
N GLU A 173 8.68 17.81 -7.00
CA GLU A 173 7.23 17.87 -6.90
C GLU A 173 6.60 16.46 -6.95
N ILE A 174 7.09 15.56 -7.81
CA ILE A 174 6.69 14.14 -7.79
C ILE A 174 6.93 13.55 -6.40
N THR A 175 8.07 13.86 -5.78
CA THR A 175 8.37 13.44 -4.39
C THR A 175 7.35 13.99 -3.40
N ALA A 176 6.98 15.27 -3.51
CA ALA A 176 6.00 15.89 -2.62
C ALA A 176 4.62 15.24 -2.74
N PHE A 177 4.14 15.01 -3.96
CA PHE A 177 2.87 14.31 -4.20
C PHE A 177 2.90 12.87 -3.69
N SER A 178 4.00 12.16 -3.94
CA SER A 178 4.24 10.81 -3.43
C SER A 178 4.13 10.72 -1.92
N ARG A 179 4.75 11.68 -1.20
CA ARG A 179 4.66 11.76 0.27
C ARG A 179 3.23 11.96 0.75
N GLY A 180 2.43 12.77 0.04
CA GLY A 180 1.01 12.96 0.33
C GLY A 180 0.21 11.66 0.25
N ILE A 181 0.37 10.92 -0.86
CA ILE A 181 -0.29 9.62 -1.09
C ILE A 181 0.13 8.63 0.00
N LEU A 182 1.44 8.45 0.19
CA LEU A 182 1.98 7.50 1.17
C LEU A 182 1.54 7.83 2.60
N LYS A 183 1.39 9.12 2.93
CA LYS A 183 0.92 9.55 4.25
C LYS A 183 -0.55 9.19 4.48
N ALA A 184 -1.41 9.41 3.48
CA ALA A 184 -2.83 9.05 3.58
C ALA A 184 -3.01 7.53 3.82
N GLU A 185 -2.20 6.75 3.10
CA GLU A 185 -2.18 5.28 3.20
C GLU A 185 -1.65 4.82 4.56
N TRP A 186 -0.59 5.45 5.06
CA TRP A 186 -0.04 5.19 6.38
C TRP A 186 -1.02 5.49 7.52
N GLU A 187 -1.79 6.58 7.44
CA GLU A 187 -2.83 6.87 8.42
C GLU A 187 -3.96 5.82 8.38
N THR A 188 -4.28 5.31 7.19
CA THR A 188 -5.25 4.21 7.05
C THR A 188 -4.74 2.92 7.68
N VAL A 189 -3.46 2.57 7.45
CA VAL A 189 -2.79 1.41 8.10
C VAL A 189 -2.80 1.54 9.62
N LYS A 190 -2.48 2.72 10.15
CA LYS A 190 -2.39 2.96 11.60
C LYS A 190 -3.73 2.92 12.29
N LEU A 191 -4.70 3.63 11.71
CA LEU A 191 -5.99 3.77 12.33
C LEU A 191 -6.83 2.50 12.10
N GLY A 192 -6.55 1.71 11.06
CA GLY A 192 -7.35 0.58 10.61
C GLY A 192 -8.37 0.99 9.56
N GLU A 193 -8.79 0.04 8.73
CA GLU A 193 -9.72 0.30 7.63
C GLU A 193 -11.07 0.81 8.16
N PRO A 194 -11.63 1.90 7.60
CA PRO A 194 -12.92 2.45 8.02
C PRO A 194 -14.04 1.40 8.02
N ALA A 195 -14.06 0.52 7.01
CA ALA A 195 -15.04 -0.56 6.90
C ALA A 195 -14.92 -1.61 8.01
N TYR A 196 -13.69 -1.97 8.43
CA TYR A 196 -13.48 -2.94 9.51
C TYR A 196 -13.81 -2.35 10.89
N LYS A 197 -13.49 -1.07 11.12
CA LYS A 197 -13.95 -0.35 12.32
C LYS A 197 -15.45 -0.41 12.48
N GLN A 198 -16.19 -0.22 11.39
CA GLN A 198 -17.64 -0.27 11.41
C GLN A 198 -18.13 -1.70 11.64
N THR A 199 -17.59 -2.67 10.90
CA THR A 199 -17.96 -4.10 11.05
C THR A 199 -17.75 -4.59 12.49
N LYS A 200 -16.62 -4.24 13.12
CA LYS A 200 -16.32 -4.58 14.50
C LYS A 200 -17.37 -4.02 15.48
N LYS A 201 -17.79 -2.77 15.30
CA LYS A 201 -18.85 -2.15 16.12
C LYS A 201 -20.18 -2.89 15.97
N TRP A 202 -20.58 -3.21 14.75
CA TRP A 202 -21.80 -3.98 14.47
C TRP A 202 -21.75 -5.38 15.08
N SER A 203 -20.66 -6.10 14.91
CA SER A 203 -20.49 -7.45 15.48
C SER A 203 -20.59 -7.44 17.00
N ILE A 204 -19.97 -6.46 17.67
CA ILE A 204 -20.08 -6.31 19.13
C ILE A 204 -21.53 -6.03 19.54
N TRP A 205 -22.22 -5.13 18.83
CA TRP A 205 -23.60 -4.77 19.15
C TRP A 205 -24.56 -5.96 19.00
N ILE A 206 -24.42 -6.74 17.92
CA ILE A 206 -25.20 -7.97 17.70
C ILE A 206 -24.93 -9.00 18.80
N CYS A 207 -23.68 -9.19 19.20
CA CYS A 207 -23.32 -10.08 20.31
C CYS A 207 -23.95 -9.61 21.62
N VAL A 208 -23.95 -8.31 21.92
CA VAL A 208 -24.56 -7.76 23.13
C VAL A 208 -26.08 -8.01 23.12
N VAL A 209 -26.77 -7.72 22.01
CA VAL A 209 -28.21 -7.97 21.87
C VAL A 209 -28.53 -9.46 22.06
N MET A 210 -27.79 -10.35 21.40
CA MET A 210 -27.98 -11.80 21.53
C MET A 210 -27.71 -12.30 22.95
N PHE A 211 -26.71 -11.74 23.64
CA PHE A 211 -26.42 -12.09 25.03
C PHE A 211 -27.59 -11.72 25.95
N PHE A 212 -28.19 -10.54 25.78
CA PHE A 212 -29.39 -10.16 26.55
C PHE A 212 -30.58 -11.08 26.25
N ILE A 213 -30.80 -11.48 25.00
CA ILE A 213 -31.85 -12.44 24.63
C ILE A 213 -31.61 -13.79 25.31
N LEU A 214 -30.37 -14.28 25.35
CA LEU A 214 -30.05 -15.52 26.06
C LEU A 214 -30.27 -15.38 27.57
N LEU A 215 -29.88 -14.25 28.17
CA LEU A 215 -30.10 -14.01 29.60
C LEU A 215 -31.59 -14.00 29.96
N THR A 216 -32.46 -13.38 29.15
CA THR A 216 -33.91 -13.38 29.43
C THR A 216 -34.50 -14.78 29.33
N ILE A 217 -34.08 -15.58 28.34
CA ILE A 217 -34.50 -16.99 28.23
C ILE A 217 -33.99 -17.79 29.44
N GLY A 218 -32.74 -17.57 29.85
CA GLY A 218 -32.12 -18.25 30.98
C GLY A 218 -32.80 -17.94 32.32
N THR A 219 -33.16 -16.69 32.59
CA THR A 219 -33.88 -16.31 33.82
C THR A 219 -35.26 -16.95 33.88
N HIS A 220 -36.00 -16.97 32.76
CA HIS A 220 -37.28 -17.68 32.68
C HIS A 220 -37.13 -19.18 32.94
N ALA A 221 -36.12 -19.82 32.36
CA ALA A 221 -35.85 -21.25 32.60
C ALA A 221 -35.50 -21.54 34.07
N ALA A 222 -34.69 -20.69 34.70
CA ALA A 222 -34.29 -20.84 36.10
C ALA A 222 -35.46 -20.66 37.08
N ILE A 223 -36.33 -19.66 36.85
CA ILE A 223 -37.53 -19.45 37.66
C ILE A 223 -38.50 -20.63 37.53
N SER A 224 -38.69 -21.16 36.31
CA SER A 224 -39.52 -22.36 36.08
C SER A 224 -39.00 -23.56 36.87
N TYR A 225 -37.68 -23.80 36.78
CA TYR A 225 -37.03 -24.88 37.50
C TYR A 225 -37.17 -24.74 39.03
N SER A 226 -36.92 -23.55 39.57
CA SER A 226 -37.03 -23.28 41.01
C SER A 226 -38.47 -23.47 41.52
N LYS A 227 -39.48 -23.00 40.77
CA LYS A 227 -40.88 -23.25 41.09
C LYS A 227 -41.20 -24.74 41.11
N ALA A 228 -40.84 -25.48 40.06
CA ALA A 228 -41.06 -26.92 39.97
C ALA A 228 -40.41 -27.69 41.14
N ALA A 229 -39.17 -27.33 41.50
CA ALA A 229 -38.43 -27.93 42.61
C ALA A 229 -39.06 -27.64 43.98
N ASN A 230 -39.60 -26.43 44.19
CA ASN A 230 -40.30 -26.06 45.42
C ASN A 230 -41.64 -26.78 45.55
N TYR A 231 -42.40 -26.95 44.46
CA TYR A 231 -43.66 -27.73 44.48
C TYR A 231 -43.42 -29.18 44.90
N THR A 232 -42.36 -29.83 44.41
CA THR A 232 -42.00 -31.21 44.82
C THR A 232 -41.56 -31.33 46.28
N ASN A 233 -41.04 -30.26 46.90
CA ASN A 233 -40.64 -30.28 48.31
C ASN A 233 -41.81 -30.04 49.28
N ILE A 234 -42.84 -29.29 48.86
CA ILE A 234 -43.97 -28.92 49.72
C ILE A 234 -45.05 -30.03 49.78
N ASP A 235 -45.19 -30.86 48.73
CA ASP A 235 -46.11 -32.00 48.73
C ASP A 235 -45.40 -33.30 48.25
N PRO A 236 -44.68 -33.99 49.15
CA PRO A 236 -43.97 -35.23 48.81
C PRO A 236 -44.92 -36.41 48.54
N THR A 237 -46.18 -36.33 48.94
CA THR A 237 -47.13 -37.46 48.90
C THR A 237 -47.66 -37.75 47.50
N ARG A 238 -47.61 -36.77 46.59
CA ARG A 238 -48.05 -36.95 45.20
C ARG A 238 -47.01 -37.60 44.29
N GLY A 239 -45.72 -37.55 44.65
CA GLY A 239 -44.65 -38.27 43.96
C GLY A 239 -44.67 -39.78 44.22
N ALA A 240 -45.15 -40.20 45.40
CA ALA A 240 -45.27 -41.61 45.77
C ALA A 240 -46.46 -42.32 45.09
N LEU A 241 -47.55 -41.60 44.82
CA LEU A 241 -48.78 -42.16 44.23
C LEU A 241 -48.61 -42.60 42.75
N HIS A 242 -47.64 -42.03 42.02
CA HIS A 242 -47.38 -42.45 40.64
C HIS A 242 -46.53 -43.72 40.53
N THR A 243 -45.74 -44.02 41.57
CA THR A 243 -44.93 -45.26 41.63
C THR A 243 -45.77 -46.44 42.14
N SER A 244 -46.65 -46.22 43.13
CA SER A 244 -47.51 -47.28 43.66
C SER A 244 -48.63 -47.71 42.69
N ALA A 245 -49.01 -46.88 41.72
CA ALA A 245 -50.01 -47.25 40.71
C ALA A 245 -49.47 -48.12 39.56
N ILE A 246 -48.14 -48.20 39.39
CA ILE A 246 -47.49 -49.03 38.35
C ILE A 246 -47.11 -50.40 38.92
N GLU A 247 -46.96 -50.53 40.24
CA GLU A 247 -46.62 -51.81 40.91
C GLU A 247 -47.84 -52.68 41.28
N GLN A 248 -49.06 -52.26 40.92
CA GLN A 248 -50.30 -53.03 41.14
C GLN A 248 -51.06 -53.38 39.84
N ARG A 249 -50.35 -53.56 38.72
CA ARG A 249 -50.95 -54.16 37.52
C ARG A 249 -50.05 -55.19 36.86
#